data_AF-A0A955RA62-F1
#
_entry.id   AF-A0A955RA62-F1
#
_cell.length_a   1.000
_cell.length_b   1.000
_cell.length_c   1.000
_cell.angle_alpha   90.00
_cell.angle_beta   90.00
_cell.angle_gamma   90.00
#
_symmetry.space_group_name_H-M   'P 1'
#
loop_
_entity.id
_entity.type
_entity.pdbx_description
1 polymer ?
#
loop_
_entity_poly.entity_id
_entity_poly.type
_entity_poly.pdbx_seq_one_letter_code
_entity_poly.pdbx_strand_id
1 'polypeptide(L)'
;VMTDRGTSGTAPQLAGLAAWLRAMDPTLDAAAIHGRLLDAWDGRWVDALSATLALEPRGVPVRRAMFDYFPGNGFDQDDITALLAEIDTTTAERTWPRGDLNGDGFANRDGKAAFDLDGDGRLGIVTVTIPADAAPSEELRLDEAAVSDLDILCWGAFAGPYTGDIDARDEQLGGPCLPLHGYSGTIQSVTTETCPHGERTTTVDVTVQIDEDGTLLTVAGNGREIGHFGDISSDPNCVQDDSYGGPFVMEGDGATSFNSPVDDLGTLQLVQLRSGTSSYSGGPYCGDDRSEPVEASTTILPYVRGDGGVYDFTRDEELLGDCVRTIVTTGELR
;
A
#
# COMPACT_ATOMS: atom_id res chain seq x y z
N VAL A 1 -34.26 8.17 -27.81
CA VAL A 1 -34.05 8.77 -26.48
C VAL A 1 -35.14 8.22 -25.57
N MET A 2 -34.92 7.06 -24.96
CA MET A 2 -35.83 6.58 -23.89
C MET A 2 -35.49 7.38 -22.63
N THR A 3 -36.36 8.33 -22.31
CA THR A 3 -36.41 8.99 -21.02
C THR A 3 -37.05 8.05 -19.99
N ASP A 4 -36.36 6.97 -19.61
CA ASP A 4 -36.79 6.06 -18.54
C ASP A 4 -36.16 6.48 -17.20
N ARG A 5 -36.49 7.69 -16.76
CA ARG A 5 -36.21 8.13 -15.38
C ARG A 5 -37.53 8.10 -14.62
N GLY A 6 -37.76 7.01 -13.89
CA GLY A 6 -38.95 6.83 -13.07
C GLY A 6 -38.91 5.52 -12.30
N THR A 7 -39.61 5.45 -11.17
CA THR A 7 -39.69 4.24 -10.32
C THR A 7 -40.26 3.03 -11.07
N SER A 8 -40.99 3.25 -12.17
CA SER A 8 -41.47 2.22 -13.09
C SER A 8 -40.35 1.46 -13.82
N GLY A 9 -39.15 2.06 -13.97
CA GLY A 9 -37.97 1.39 -14.53
C GLY A 9 -37.20 0.55 -13.49
N THR A 10 -37.27 0.93 -12.21
CA THR A 10 -36.63 0.19 -11.10
C THR A 10 -37.46 -1.02 -10.65
N ALA A 11 -38.79 -0.89 -10.65
CA ALA A 11 -39.69 -1.97 -10.25
C ALA A 11 -39.43 -3.33 -10.95
N PRO A 12 -39.24 -3.42 -12.28
CA PRO A 12 -38.92 -4.68 -12.93
C PRO A 12 -37.55 -5.26 -12.56
N GLN A 13 -36.57 -4.42 -12.20
CA GLN A 13 -35.25 -4.89 -11.73
C GLN A 13 -35.39 -5.61 -10.38
N LEU A 14 -36.12 -5.00 -9.43
CA LEU A 14 -36.41 -5.63 -8.14
C LEU A 14 -37.29 -6.87 -8.27
N ALA A 15 -38.27 -6.87 -9.18
CA ALA A 15 -39.07 -8.05 -9.46
C ALA A 15 -38.23 -9.20 -10.04
N GLY A 16 -37.26 -8.88 -10.92
CA GLY A 16 -36.30 -9.84 -11.45
C GLY A 16 -35.44 -10.45 -10.36
N LEU A 17 -34.87 -9.62 -9.46
CA LEU A 17 -34.09 -10.10 -8.32
C LEU A 17 -34.94 -10.96 -7.37
N ALA A 18 -36.16 -10.54 -7.05
CA ALA A 18 -37.09 -11.34 -6.24
C ALA A 18 -37.37 -12.72 -6.85
N ALA A 19 -37.57 -12.77 -8.18
CA ALA A 19 -37.76 -14.03 -8.90
C ALA A 19 -36.50 -14.91 -8.88
N TRP A 20 -35.32 -14.30 -9.03
CA TRP A 20 -34.03 -14.98 -8.92
C TRP A 20 -33.82 -15.61 -7.54
N LEU A 21 -33.99 -14.84 -6.46
CA LEU A 21 -33.84 -15.34 -5.09
C LEU A 21 -34.76 -16.53 -4.82
N ARG A 22 -36.02 -16.46 -5.29
CA ARG A 22 -36.97 -17.57 -5.17
C ARG A 22 -36.62 -18.78 -6.04
N ALA A 23 -35.99 -18.58 -7.19
CA ALA A 23 -35.54 -19.69 -8.02
C ALA A 23 -34.39 -20.45 -7.35
N MET A 24 -33.48 -19.73 -6.68
CA MET A 24 -32.36 -20.30 -5.94
C MET A 24 -32.81 -20.99 -4.63
N ASP A 25 -33.77 -20.39 -3.92
CA ASP A 25 -34.44 -21.02 -2.78
C ASP A 25 -35.98 -20.95 -2.91
N PRO A 26 -36.61 -22.03 -3.44
CA PRO A 26 -38.07 -22.10 -3.61
C PRO A 26 -38.87 -22.05 -2.31
N THR A 27 -38.22 -22.19 -1.15
CA THR A 27 -38.89 -22.13 0.16
C THR A 27 -39.13 -20.72 0.66
N LEU A 28 -38.54 -19.70 0.02
CA LEU A 28 -38.77 -18.29 0.35
C LEU A 28 -40.21 -17.88 0.02
N ASP A 29 -40.92 -17.36 1.02
CA ASP A 29 -42.18 -16.67 0.82
C ASP A 29 -41.96 -15.18 0.47
N ALA A 30 -43.06 -14.46 0.19
CA ALA A 30 -42.98 -13.06 -0.20
C ALA A 30 -42.43 -12.16 0.92
N ALA A 31 -42.67 -12.49 2.19
CA ALA A 31 -42.20 -11.70 3.33
C ALA A 31 -40.69 -11.89 3.52
N ALA A 32 -40.20 -13.13 3.37
CA ALA A 32 -38.78 -13.43 3.41
C ALA A 32 -38.02 -12.74 2.26
N ILE A 33 -38.54 -12.80 1.03
CA ILE A 33 -37.94 -12.10 -0.12
C ILE A 33 -37.90 -10.59 0.15
N HIS A 34 -38.99 -10.00 0.62
CA HIS A 34 -39.05 -8.58 0.93
C HIS A 34 -38.03 -8.19 2.02
N GLY A 35 -37.91 -8.99 3.09
CA GLY A 35 -36.90 -8.79 4.13
C GLY A 35 -35.48 -8.78 3.56
N ARG A 36 -35.13 -9.75 2.72
CA ARG A 36 -33.80 -9.82 2.08
C ARG A 36 -33.49 -8.61 1.20
N LEU A 37 -34.47 -8.15 0.43
CA LEU A 37 -34.29 -6.95 -0.41
C LEU A 37 -34.09 -5.68 0.43
N LEU A 38 -34.70 -5.61 1.62
CA LEU A 38 -34.48 -4.50 2.56
C LEU A 38 -33.13 -4.60 3.27
N ASP A 39 -32.70 -5.79 3.64
CA ASP A 39 -31.39 -6.01 4.28
C ASP A 39 -30.26 -5.62 3.32
N ALA A 40 -30.42 -5.88 2.01
CA ALA A 40 -29.46 -5.52 0.98
C ALA A 40 -29.60 -4.08 0.43
N TRP A 41 -30.46 -3.25 1.03
CA TRP A 41 -30.66 -1.86 0.60
C TRP A 41 -29.71 -0.90 1.33
N ASP A 42 -28.84 -0.21 0.58
CA ASP A 42 -27.84 0.70 1.13
C ASP A 42 -28.35 2.15 1.38
N GLY A 43 -29.64 2.40 1.14
CA GLY A 43 -30.21 3.75 1.13
C GLY A 43 -30.45 4.33 -0.27
N ARG A 44 -29.89 3.70 -1.30
CA ARG A 44 -29.93 4.15 -2.70
C ARG A 44 -30.15 3.03 -3.73
N TRP A 45 -29.56 1.85 -3.51
CA TRP A 45 -29.63 0.68 -4.38
C TRP A 45 -29.85 -0.59 -3.56
N VAL A 46 -30.46 -1.61 -4.19
CA VAL A 46 -30.46 -2.96 -3.63
C VAL A 46 -29.27 -3.68 -4.23
N ASP A 47 -28.37 -4.16 -3.39
CA ASP A 47 -27.25 -4.99 -3.78
C ASP A 47 -27.73 -6.42 -4.06
N ALA A 48 -27.73 -6.78 -5.35
CA ALA A 48 -28.17 -8.10 -5.79
C ALA A 48 -27.21 -9.22 -5.33
N LEU A 49 -25.92 -8.94 -5.19
CA LEU A 49 -24.91 -9.89 -4.74
C LEU A 49 -25.09 -10.16 -3.25
N SER A 50 -25.16 -9.12 -2.43
CA SER A 50 -25.45 -9.23 -0.99
C SER A 50 -26.78 -9.95 -0.73
N ALA A 51 -27.85 -9.59 -1.45
CA ALA A 51 -29.15 -10.28 -1.33
C ALA A 51 -29.07 -11.78 -1.67
N THR A 52 -28.20 -12.15 -2.62
CA THR A 52 -28.00 -13.56 -3.02
C THR A 52 -27.15 -14.29 -1.99
N LEU A 53 -26.05 -13.70 -1.51
CA LEU A 53 -25.18 -14.26 -0.45
C LEU A 53 -25.96 -14.56 0.84
N ALA A 54 -26.99 -13.76 1.17
CA ALA A 54 -27.86 -14.01 2.31
C ALA A 54 -28.66 -15.34 2.23
N LEU A 55 -28.59 -16.06 1.11
CA LEU A 55 -29.15 -17.41 0.95
C LEU A 55 -28.18 -18.53 1.38
N GLU A 56 -26.90 -18.23 1.61
CA GLU A 56 -25.91 -19.25 2.00
C GLU A 56 -26.23 -19.96 3.32
N PRO A 57 -26.69 -19.28 4.40
CA PRO A 57 -27.14 -19.96 5.62
C PRO A 57 -28.33 -20.90 5.39
N ARG A 58 -28.97 -20.84 4.22
CA ARG A 58 -30.10 -21.68 3.80
C ARG A 58 -29.67 -22.81 2.86
N GLY A 59 -28.36 -22.99 2.65
CA GLY A 59 -27.79 -24.08 1.86
C GLY A 59 -27.60 -23.78 0.38
N VAL A 60 -27.77 -22.53 -0.05
CA VAL A 60 -27.47 -22.12 -1.43
C VAL A 60 -25.97 -21.80 -1.54
N PRO A 61 -25.17 -22.48 -2.37
CA PRO A 61 -23.71 -22.34 -2.36
C PRO A 61 -23.22 -21.17 -3.25
N VAL A 62 -23.53 -19.94 -2.85
CA VAL A 62 -23.32 -18.73 -3.68
C VAL A 62 -21.84 -18.45 -3.90
N ARG A 63 -21.03 -18.35 -2.84
CA ARG A 63 -19.59 -18.08 -2.93
C ARG A 63 -18.86 -19.18 -3.67
N ARG A 64 -19.23 -20.45 -3.43
CA ARG A 64 -18.69 -21.57 -4.22
C ARG A 64 -18.93 -21.38 -5.71
N ALA A 65 -20.15 -21.01 -6.13
CA ALA A 65 -20.45 -20.77 -7.53
C ALA A 65 -19.75 -19.52 -8.10
N MET A 66 -19.51 -18.51 -7.26
CA MET A 66 -18.76 -17.30 -7.60
C MET A 66 -17.31 -17.65 -7.98
N PHE A 67 -16.63 -18.46 -7.16
CA PHE A 67 -15.23 -18.84 -7.37
C PHE A 67 -15.00 -19.98 -8.37
N ASP A 68 -15.93 -20.91 -8.54
CA ASP A 68 -15.84 -22.08 -9.45
C ASP A 68 -15.96 -21.64 -10.93
N TYR A 69 -14.92 -20.96 -11.42
CA TYR A 69 -14.85 -20.36 -12.76
C TYR A 69 -15.08 -21.40 -13.87
N PHE A 70 -14.49 -22.58 -13.73
CA PHE A 70 -14.64 -23.72 -14.62
C PHE A 70 -15.51 -24.81 -13.95
N PRO A 71 -16.83 -24.82 -14.22
CA PRO A 71 -17.75 -25.70 -13.51
C PRO A 71 -17.38 -27.18 -13.68
N GLY A 72 -17.22 -27.89 -12.56
CA GLY A 72 -17.07 -29.35 -12.55
C GLY A 72 -16.08 -29.88 -11.52
N ASN A 73 -15.07 -29.09 -11.16
CA ASN A 73 -14.01 -29.51 -10.24
C ASN A 73 -14.12 -28.85 -8.85
N GLY A 74 -15.04 -27.89 -8.69
CA GLY A 74 -15.03 -27.00 -7.52
C GLY A 74 -13.93 -25.95 -7.68
N PHE A 75 -13.80 -25.08 -6.68
CA PHE A 75 -12.82 -24.00 -6.73
C PHE A 75 -11.38 -24.54 -6.58
N ASP A 76 -10.56 -24.43 -7.63
CA ASP A 76 -9.19 -24.93 -7.71
C ASP A 76 -8.19 -23.93 -8.34
N GLN A 77 -6.93 -24.35 -8.54
CA GLN A 77 -5.85 -23.50 -9.07
C GLN A 77 -6.08 -23.01 -10.52
N ASP A 78 -6.89 -23.73 -11.30
CA ASP A 78 -7.23 -23.32 -12.66
C ASP A 78 -8.22 -22.14 -12.61
N ASP A 79 -9.15 -22.16 -11.64
CA ASP A 79 -10.05 -21.04 -11.37
C ASP A 79 -9.32 -19.80 -10.86
N ILE A 80 -8.37 -19.98 -9.95
CA ILE A 80 -7.51 -18.88 -9.46
C ILE A 80 -6.80 -18.22 -10.64
N THR A 81 -6.21 -19.02 -11.53
CA THR A 81 -5.52 -18.51 -12.73
C THR A 81 -6.46 -17.67 -13.61
N ALA A 82 -7.68 -18.14 -13.84
CA ALA A 82 -8.65 -17.44 -14.66
C ALA A 82 -9.13 -16.13 -14.02
N LEU A 83 -9.43 -16.16 -12.71
CA LEU A 83 -9.87 -14.99 -11.96
C LEU A 83 -8.76 -13.94 -11.86
N LEU A 84 -7.53 -14.34 -11.54
CA LEU A 84 -6.36 -13.43 -11.53
C LEU A 84 -6.14 -12.77 -12.88
N ALA A 85 -6.26 -13.52 -13.98
CA ALA A 85 -6.10 -12.95 -15.32
C ALA A 85 -7.15 -11.86 -15.62
N GLU A 86 -8.40 -12.01 -15.15
CA GLU A 86 -9.42 -10.96 -15.27
C GLU A 86 -9.12 -9.77 -14.36
N ILE A 87 -8.73 -10.01 -13.10
CA ILE A 87 -8.36 -8.97 -12.12
C ILE A 87 -7.15 -8.15 -12.60
N ASP A 88 -6.16 -8.78 -13.21
CA ASP A 88 -4.97 -8.11 -13.73
C ASP A 88 -5.26 -7.33 -15.02
N THR A 89 -6.37 -7.63 -15.68
CA THR A 89 -6.80 -6.93 -16.88
C THR A 89 -7.66 -5.73 -16.50
N THR A 90 -7.02 -4.67 -16.00
CA THR A 90 -7.75 -3.43 -15.68
C THR A 90 -8.37 -2.81 -16.93
N THR A 91 -9.68 -2.59 -16.89
CA THR A 91 -10.43 -1.86 -17.93
C THR A 91 -10.95 -0.54 -17.38
N ALA A 92 -10.90 0.53 -18.19
CA ALA A 92 -11.42 1.83 -17.79
C ALA A 92 -12.96 1.91 -17.81
N GLU A 93 -13.62 0.90 -18.39
CA GLU A 93 -15.08 0.83 -18.52
C GLU A 93 -15.62 -0.31 -17.65
N ARG A 94 -16.79 -0.10 -17.03
CA ARG A 94 -17.45 -1.15 -16.27
C ARG A 94 -17.89 -2.27 -17.21
N THR A 95 -17.45 -3.48 -16.91
CA THR A 95 -17.69 -4.67 -17.76
C THR A 95 -18.39 -5.79 -17.02
N TRP A 96 -18.53 -5.72 -15.68
CA TRP A 96 -19.10 -6.78 -14.83
C TRP A 96 -18.60 -8.18 -15.22
N PRO A 97 -17.28 -8.37 -15.37
CA PRO A 97 -16.69 -9.67 -15.70
C PRO A 97 -16.92 -10.65 -14.54
N ARG A 98 -16.52 -11.91 -14.72
CA ARG A 98 -16.71 -12.91 -13.66
C ARG A 98 -15.78 -12.67 -12.47
N GLY A 99 -14.62 -12.08 -12.70
CA GLY A 99 -13.66 -11.65 -11.68
C GLY A 99 -14.02 -10.36 -10.94
N ASP A 100 -15.16 -9.73 -11.23
CA ASP A 100 -15.75 -8.66 -10.40
C ASP A 100 -16.44 -9.33 -9.21
N LEU A 101 -15.63 -9.73 -8.24
CA LEU A 101 -16.04 -10.51 -7.08
C LEU A 101 -16.70 -9.64 -6.02
N ASN A 102 -16.36 -8.34 -5.95
CA ASN A 102 -16.96 -7.40 -5.00
C ASN A 102 -18.20 -6.67 -5.56
N GLY A 103 -18.50 -6.81 -6.86
CA GLY A 103 -19.69 -6.27 -7.51
C GLY A 103 -19.61 -4.77 -7.84
N ASP A 104 -18.44 -4.15 -7.82
CA ASP A 104 -18.27 -2.71 -8.07
C ASP A 104 -18.39 -2.34 -9.57
N GLY A 105 -18.40 -3.35 -10.44
CA GLY A 105 -18.49 -3.25 -11.90
C GLY A 105 -17.17 -3.50 -12.64
N PHE A 106 -16.09 -3.77 -11.93
CA PHE A 106 -14.74 -3.97 -12.45
C PHE A 106 -14.11 -5.23 -11.84
N ALA A 107 -13.22 -5.91 -12.57
CA ALA A 107 -12.28 -6.87 -11.98
C ALA A 107 -10.93 -6.18 -11.86
N ASN A 108 -10.49 -5.84 -10.67
CA ASN A 108 -9.19 -5.22 -10.46
C ASN A 108 -8.64 -5.39 -9.02
N ARG A 109 -7.38 -5.03 -8.81
CA ARG A 109 -6.68 -5.24 -7.52
C ARG A 109 -7.05 -4.23 -6.44
N ASP A 110 -7.41 -3.01 -6.81
CA ASP A 110 -7.42 -1.84 -5.90
C ASP A 110 -8.83 -1.26 -5.65
N GLY A 111 -9.78 -1.59 -6.51
CA GLY A 111 -11.17 -1.17 -6.49
C GLY A 111 -11.86 -1.85 -5.32
N LYS A 112 -12.44 -1.04 -4.44
CA LYS A 112 -12.97 -1.51 -3.16
C LYS A 112 -14.47 -1.30 -3.10
N ALA A 113 -15.17 -2.32 -2.63
CA ALA A 113 -16.57 -2.26 -2.28
C ALA A 113 -16.82 -3.01 -0.96
N ALA A 114 -18.01 -2.77 -0.40
CA ALA A 114 -18.46 -3.52 0.75
C ALA A 114 -18.85 -4.95 0.33
N PHE A 115 -18.34 -5.95 1.03
CA PHE A 115 -18.66 -7.36 0.78
C PHE A 115 -18.59 -8.14 2.09
N ASP A 116 -19.68 -8.83 2.42
CA ASP A 116 -19.79 -9.70 3.59
C ASP A 116 -19.08 -11.05 3.29
N LEU A 117 -17.81 -11.15 3.69
CA LEU A 117 -16.94 -12.29 3.47
C LEU A 117 -17.37 -13.48 4.34
N ASP A 118 -17.70 -13.27 5.60
CA ASP A 118 -18.01 -14.38 6.52
C ASP A 118 -19.49 -14.81 6.50
N GLY A 119 -20.39 -13.94 6.01
CA GLY A 119 -21.80 -14.22 5.78
C GLY A 119 -22.66 -14.05 7.02
N ASP A 120 -22.18 -13.31 8.02
CA ASP A 120 -22.92 -13.04 9.25
C ASP A 120 -24.00 -11.95 9.09
N GLY A 121 -24.05 -11.30 7.92
CA GLY A 121 -24.97 -10.23 7.58
C GLY A 121 -24.56 -8.86 8.10
N ARG A 122 -23.30 -8.68 8.51
CA ARG A 122 -22.71 -7.43 8.98
C ARG A 122 -21.35 -7.25 8.34
N LEU A 123 -20.93 -5.99 8.22
CA LEU A 123 -19.58 -5.67 7.78
C LEU A 123 -18.70 -5.52 9.03
N GLY A 124 -17.58 -6.22 9.04
CA GLY A 124 -16.60 -6.22 10.10
C GLY A 124 -15.18 -6.42 9.60
N ILE A 125 -14.32 -6.91 10.49
CA ILE A 125 -12.95 -7.30 10.15
C ILE A 125 -12.88 -8.82 10.16
N VAL A 126 -12.53 -9.41 9.02
CA VAL A 126 -12.28 -10.85 8.88
C VAL A 126 -10.78 -11.09 8.88
N THR A 127 -10.33 -12.04 9.68
CA THR A 127 -8.92 -12.48 9.69
C THR A 127 -8.79 -13.79 8.94
N VAL A 128 -7.93 -13.81 7.94
CA VAL A 128 -7.55 -14.99 7.16
C VAL A 128 -6.16 -15.41 7.60
N THR A 129 -6.03 -16.67 8.04
CA THR A 129 -4.71 -17.24 8.36
C THR A 129 -4.13 -17.86 7.10
N ILE A 130 -3.00 -17.32 6.65
CA ILE A 130 -2.27 -17.85 5.50
C ILE A 130 -1.20 -18.82 6.03
N PRO A 131 -1.24 -20.11 5.66
CA PRO A 131 -0.19 -21.05 6.01
C PRO A 131 1.11 -20.58 5.34
N ALA A 132 2.13 -20.28 6.12
CA ALA A 132 3.47 -20.02 5.59
C ALA A 132 4.30 -21.29 5.79
N ASP A 133 4.73 -21.92 4.69
CA ASP A 133 5.51 -23.16 4.74
C ASP A 133 6.94 -22.95 5.28
N ALA A 134 7.34 -21.71 5.58
CA ALA A 134 8.66 -21.37 6.12
C ALA A 134 8.71 -20.25 7.20
N ALA A 135 7.57 -19.66 7.61
CA ALA A 135 7.50 -18.51 8.52
C ALA A 135 6.30 -18.63 9.50
N PRO A 136 6.19 -17.82 10.59
CA PRO A 136 4.97 -17.80 11.38
C PRO A 136 3.77 -17.52 10.48
N SER A 137 2.69 -18.29 10.66
CA SER A 137 1.42 -18.08 9.95
C SER A 137 1.05 -16.61 9.96
N GLU A 138 0.81 -16.04 8.78
CA GLU A 138 0.45 -14.64 8.66
C GLU A 138 -1.06 -14.47 8.76
N GLU A 139 -1.47 -13.35 9.36
CA GLU A 139 -2.88 -12.98 9.49
C GLU A 139 -3.18 -11.83 8.53
N LEU A 140 -3.85 -12.13 7.42
CA LEU A 140 -4.42 -11.13 6.53
C LEU A 140 -5.72 -10.62 7.17
N ARG A 141 -5.77 -9.32 7.47
CA ARG A 141 -6.96 -8.66 8.05
C ARG A 141 -7.70 -7.89 6.97
N LEU A 142 -8.90 -8.34 6.65
CA LEU A 142 -9.76 -7.75 5.63
C LEU A 142 -10.87 -6.94 6.28
N ASP A 143 -11.02 -5.67 5.90
CA ASP A 143 -12.15 -4.83 6.29
C ASP A 143 -13.27 -4.96 5.26
N GLU A 144 -14.33 -5.67 5.63
CA GLU A 144 -15.48 -5.98 4.76
C GLU A 144 -16.20 -4.73 4.26
N ALA A 145 -15.97 -3.56 4.86
CA ALA A 145 -16.48 -2.30 4.33
C ALA A 145 -15.74 -1.82 3.06
N ALA A 146 -14.55 -2.37 2.77
CA ALA A 146 -13.69 -1.93 1.68
C ALA A 146 -12.70 -3.02 1.23
N VAL A 147 -13.22 -4.09 0.62
CA VAL A 147 -12.41 -5.19 0.04
C VAL A 147 -12.34 -5.11 -1.48
N SER A 148 -11.19 -5.49 -2.04
CA SER A 148 -11.02 -5.63 -3.49
C SER A 148 -11.36 -7.03 -4.00
N ASP A 149 -11.40 -7.19 -5.34
CA ASP A 149 -11.57 -8.50 -5.94
C ASP A 149 -10.43 -9.44 -5.57
N LEU A 150 -9.21 -8.91 -5.48
CA LEU A 150 -8.05 -9.67 -5.04
C LEU A 150 -8.22 -10.10 -3.57
N ASP A 151 -8.63 -9.19 -2.67
CA ASP A 151 -8.90 -9.54 -1.26
C ASP A 151 -9.91 -10.68 -1.13
N ILE A 152 -11.00 -10.65 -1.91
CA ILE A 152 -12.03 -11.69 -1.92
C ILE A 152 -11.48 -13.00 -2.48
N LEU A 153 -10.66 -12.96 -3.54
CA LEU A 153 -10.00 -14.14 -4.09
C LEU A 153 -9.05 -14.78 -3.07
N CYS A 154 -8.26 -13.97 -2.37
CA CYS A 154 -7.36 -14.41 -1.31
C CYS A 154 -8.14 -15.07 -0.16
N TRP A 155 -9.22 -14.43 0.29
CA TRP A 155 -10.12 -15.03 1.28
C TRP A 155 -10.67 -16.37 0.78
N GLY A 156 -11.15 -16.43 -0.46
CA GLY A 156 -11.69 -17.64 -1.08
C GLY A 156 -10.68 -18.80 -1.09
N ALA A 157 -9.41 -18.48 -1.36
CA ALA A 157 -8.33 -19.45 -1.52
C ALA A 157 -7.79 -20.00 -0.18
N PHE A 158 -7.71 -19.15 0.85
CA PHE A 158 -7.08 -19.50 2.13
C PHE A 158 -8.07 -19.82 3.25
N ALA A 159 -9.23 -19.15 3.30
CA ALA A 159 -10.26 -19.37 4.31
C ALA A 159 -11.58 -19.93 3.73
N GLY A 160 -11.74 -19.86 2.41
CA GLY A 160 -12.98 -20.14 1.71
C GLY A 160 -13.08 -21.56 1.12
N PRO A 161 -13.77 -21.73 -0.02
CA PRO A 161 -14.18 -23.02 -0.54
C PRO A 161 -13.12 -23.73 -1.41
N TYR A 162 -11.85 -23.34 -1.33
CA TYR A 162 -10.78 -23.92 -2.14
C TYR A 162 -10.58 -25.41 -1.87
N THR A 163 -10.46 -26.20 -2.94
CA THR A 163 -10.32 -27.66 -2.87
C THR A 163 -9.21 -28.21 -3.77
N GLY A 164 -8.47 -27.34 -4.46
CA GLY A 164 -7.40 -27.71 -5.39
C GLY A 164 -6.08 -28.07 -4.73
N ASP A 165 -5.01 -28.02 -5.51
CA ASP A 165 -3.63 -28.24 -5.05
C ASP A 165 -3.16 -27.04 -4.22
N ILE A 166 -2.71 -27.28 -2.99
CA ILE A 166 -2.26 -26.25 -2.05
C ILE A 166 -0.95 -25.60 -2.53
N ASP A 167 -0.01 -26.37 -3.05
CA ASP A 167 1.28 -25.85 -3.51
C ASP A 167 1.07 -24.93 -4.73
N ALA A 168 0.16 -25.32 -5.64
CA ALA A 168 -0.19 -24.51 -6.81
C ALA A 168 -0.92 -23.22 -6.43
N ARG A 169 -1.82 -23.27 -5.44
CA ARG A 169 -2.47 -22.08 -4.89
C ARG A 169 -1.43 -21.11 -4.33
N ASP A 170 -0.52 -21.64 -3.53
CA ASP A 170 0.46 -20.82 -2.81
C ASP A 170 1.50 -20.24 -3.79
N GLU A 171 1.88 -20.96 -4.86
CA GLU A 171 2.68 -20.42 -5.95
C GLU A 171 1.98 -19.26 -6.69
N GLN A 172 0.67 -19.38 -6.94
CA GLN A 172 -0.11 -18.37 -7.66
C GLN A 172 -0.43 -17.13 -6.80
N LEU A 173 -0.67 -17.33 -5.50
CA LEU A 173 -1.18 -16.31 -4.58
C LEU A 173 -0.16 -15.85 -3.54
N GLY A 174 1.02 -16.46 -3.46
CA GLY A 174 2.05 -16.12 -2.50
C GLY A 174 2.46 -14.64 -2.56
N GLY A 175 2.64 -14.07 -3.76
CA GLY A 175 2.87 -12.63 -3.89
C GLY A 175 1.59 -11.78 -3.70
N PRO A 176 0.51 -12.07 -4.46
CA PRO A 176 -0.71 -11.23 -4.45
C PRO A 176 -1.50 -11.18 -3.14
N CYS A 177 -1.49 -12.26 -2.35
CA CYS A 177 -2.37 -12.42 -1.18
C CYS A 177 -1.66 -12.34 0.17
N LEU A 178 -0.34 -12.50 0.19
CA LEU A 178 0.41 -12.14 1.37
C LEU A 178 0.45 -10.60 1.43
N PRO A 179 0.25 -9.98 2.59
CA PRO A 179 0.64 -8.58 2.73
C PRO A 179 2.08 -8.52 2.27
N LEU A 180 2.35 -7.79 1.16
CA LEU A 180 3.68 -7.65 0.54
C LEU A 180 4.71 -7.80 1.64
N HIS A 181 5.44 -8.93 1.67
CA HIS A 181 6.42 -9.25 2.69
C HIS A 181 7.42 -8.11 2.66
N GLY A 182 7.09 -7.15 3.53
CA GLY A 182 7.41 -5.78 3.27
C GLY A 182 8.24 -5.39 4.45
N TYR A 183 9.55 -5.46 4.32
CA TYR A 183 10.41 -5.09 5.43
C TYR A 183 10.10 -3.64 5.77
N SER A 184 9.62 -3.43 6.99
CA SER A 184 9.27 -2.12 7.49
C SER A 184 10.14 -1.80 8.68
N GLY A 185 10.53 -0.55 8.80
CA GLY A 185 11.33 -0.14 9.92
C GLY A 185 11.64 1.33 9.91
N THR A 186 12.26 1.76 11.00
CA THR A 186 12.71 3.14 11.16
C THR A 186 14.21 3.19 11.02
N ILE A 187 14.68 4.06 10.15
CA ILE A 187 16.09 4.35 9.93
C ILE A 187 16.34 5.78 10.40
N GLN A 188 17.34 5.94 11.25
CA GLN A 188 17.89 7.24 11.62
C GLN A 188 19.23 7.41 10.93
N SER A 189 19.42 8.52 10.21
CA SER A 189 20.71 8.91 9.65
C SER A 189 21.16 10.24 10.26
N VAL A 190 22.39 10.27 10.75
CA VAL A 190 23.05 11.46 11.31
C VAL A 190 24.27 11.76 10.47
N THR A 191 24.24 12.87 9.76
CA THR A 191 25.36 13.37 8.96
C THR A 191 25.98 14.56 9.68
N THR A 192 27.26 14.44 10.05
CA THR A 192 28.06 15.53 10.58
C THR A 192 29.09 15.96 9.54
N GLU A 193 29.10 17.23 9.18
CA GLU A 193 30.08 17.83 8.28
C GLU A 193 30.90 18.86 9.04
N THR A 194 32.20 18.59 9.18
CA THR A 194 33.15 19.47 9.87
C THR A 194 34.11 20.06 8.85
N CYS A 195 34.10 21.37 8.71
CA CYS A 195 35.00 22.14 7.87
C CYS A 195 35.89 23.04 8.74
N PRO A 196 37.00 23.60 8.22
CA PRO A 196 37.81 24.58 8.95
C PRO A 196 37.03 25.82 9.41
N HIS A 197 35.88 26.06 8.79
CA HIS A 197 35.07 27.26 8.93
C HIS A 197 33.74 27.03 9.65
N GLY A 198 33.46 25.80 10.11
CA GLY A 198 32.20 25.52 10.78
C GLY A 198 31.86 24.05 10.84
N GLU A 199 30.73 23.77 11.48
CA GLU A 199 30.20 22.43 11.62
C GLU A 199 28.69 22.44 11.40
N ARG A 200 28.19 21.39 10.75
CA ARG A 200 26.77 21.13 10.56
C ARG A 200 26.44 19.70 10.90
N THR A 201 25.30 19.50 11.55
CA THR A 201 24.70 18.19 11.81
C THR A 201 23.30 18.14 11.22
N THR A 202 23.04 17.13 10.41
CA THR A 202 21.72 16.80 9.86
C THR A 202 21.27 15.46 10.43
N THR A 203 20.11 15.42 11.06
CA THR A 203 19.45 14.20 11.55
C THR A 203 18.20 13.94 10.73
N VAL A 204 18.03 12.70 10.29
CA VAL A 204 16.95 12.26 9.42
C VAL A 204 16.35 11.00 10.01
N ASP A 205 15.07 11.04 10.37
CA ASP A 205 14.31 9.86 10.81
C ASP A 205 13.31 9.50 9.71
N VAL A 206 13.44 8.31 9.13
CA VAL A 206 12.53 7.80 8.10
C VAL A 206 11.93 6.46 8.50
N THR A 207 10.65 6.30 8.26
CA THR A 207 9.99 5.01 8.15
C THR A 207 10.02 4.60 6.69
N VAL A 208 10.55 3.41 6.44
CA VAL A 208 10.70 2.83 5.10
C VAL A 208 9.95 1.51 5.06
N GLN A 209 9.30 1.26 3.93
CA GLN A 209 8.71 -0.02 3.59
C GLN A 209 9.23 -0.45 2.23
N ILE A 210 9.84 -1.63 2.15
CA ILE A 210 10.35 -2.24 0.91
C ILE A 210 9.75 -3.64 0.76
N ASP A 211 9.57 -4.16 -0.46
CA ASP A 211 9.16 -5.56 -0.68
C ASP A 211 10.33 -6.57 -0.56
N GLU A 212 10.07 -7.86 -0.80
CA GLU A 212 11.08 -8.93 -0.72
C GLU A 212 12.23 -8.79 -1.72
N ASP A 213 11.94 -8.18 -2.87
CA ASP A 213 12.88 -7.90 -3.94
C ASP A 213 13.68 -6.62 -3.66
N GLY A 214 13.36 -5.93 -2.56
CA GLY A 214 13.96 -4.68 -2.11
C GLY A 214 13.42 -3.44 -2.84
N THR A 215 12.32 -3.55 -3.57
CA THR A 215 11.62 -2.41 -4.18
C THR A 215 11.02 -1.54 -3.09
N LEU A 216 11.22 -0.24 -3.19
CA LEU A 216 10.59 0.69 -2.26
C LEU A 216 9.08 0.78 -2.48
N LEU A 217 8.31 0.53 -1.42
CA LEU A 217 6.86 0.68 -1.39
C LEU A 217 6.46 2.05 -0.88
N THR A 218 6.97 2.45 0.30
CA THR A 218 6.68 3.76 0.89
C THR A 218 7.90 4.30 1.65
N VAL A 219 8.01 5.64 1.71
CA VAL A 219 8.91 6.33 2.62
C VAL A 219 8.24 7.57 3.19
N ALA A 220 8.31 7.70 4.51
CA ALA A 220 7.81 8.87 5.22
C ALA A 220 8.78 9.23 6.34
N GLY A 221 8.98 10.50 6.61
CA GLY A 221 9.84 10.86 7.71
C GLY A 221 9.97 12.34 7.97
N ASN A 222 10.81 12.64 8.95
CA ASN A 222 11.12 13.99 9.36
C ASN A 222 12.62 14.12 9.58
N GLY A 223 13.16 15.29 9.25
CA GLY A 223 14.54 15.59 9.60
C GLY A 223 14.70 16.94 10.27
N ARG A 224 15.88 17.13 10.82
CA ARG A 224 16.31 18.32 11.54
C ARG A 224 17.75 18.61 11.17
N GLU A 225 18.01 19.85 10.82
CA GLU A 225 19.37 20.34 10.60
C GLU A 225 19.72 21.39 11.65
N ILE A 226 20.96 21.33 12.14
CA ILE A 226 21.54 22.27 13.10
C ILE A 226 22.98 22.49 12.67
N GLY A 227 23.38 23.72 12.44
CA GLY A 227 24.75 24.01 12.07
C GLY A 227 25.05 25.48 11.97
N HIS A 228 26.34 25.76 11.84
CA HIS A 228 26.87 27.08 11.60
C HIS A 228 28.10 26.97 10.70
N PHE A 229 28.04 27.62 9.54
CA PHE A 229 29.20 27.82 8.67
C PHE A 229 29.56 29.30 8.62
N GLY A 230 30.84 29.58 8.85
CA GLY A 230 31.45 30.89 8.67
C GLY A 230 32.12 30.97 7.31
N ASP A 231 31.39 31.16 6.21
CA ASP A 231 32.04 31.24 4.91
C ASP A 231 32.87 32.54 4.82
N ILE A 232 34.13 32.41 4.44
CA ILE A 232 34.98 33.58 4.22
C ILE A 232 34.62 34.08 2.83
N SER A 233 33.81 35.13 2.77
CA SER A 233 33.47 35.75 1.50
C SER A 233 34.76 36.18 0.77
N SER A 234 34.70 36.33 -0.56
CA SER A 234 35.82 36.90 -1.33
C SER A 234 36.31 38.26 -0.82
N ASP A 235 35.49 38.97 -0.02
CA ASP A 235 35.92 40.08 0.83
C ASP A 235 36.36 39.55 2.21
N PRO A 236 37.65 39.66 2.58
CA PRO A 236 38.16 39.19 3.87
C PRO A 236 37.56 39.94 5.08
N ASN A 237 36.75 40.99 4.87
CA ASN A 237 36.05 41.71 5.93
C ASN A 237 34.57 41.28 6.11
N CYS A 238 34.07 40.32 5.33
CA CYS A 238 32.74 39.75 5.49
C CYS A 238 32.81 38.27 5.84
N VAL A 239 32.18 37.92 6.95
CA VAL A 239 31.92 36.54 7.35
C VAL A 239 30.44 36.27 7.06
N GLN A 240 30.16 35.30 6.20
CA GLN A 240 28.78 34.81 6.06
C GLN A 240 28.50 33.89 7.24
N ASP A 241 27.41 34.16 7.97
CA ASP A 241 26.95 33.32 9.08
C ASP A 241 25.69 32.58 8.61
N ASP A 242 25.90 31.39 8.06
CA ASP A 242 24.78 30.53 7.70
C ASP A 242 24.39 29.69 8.92
N SER A 243 23.30 30.12 9.56
CA SER A 243 22.66 29.38 10.65
C SER A 243 21.52 28.53 10.10
N TYR A 244 21.63 27.22 10.25
CA TYR A 244 20.60 26.26 9.79
C TYR A 244 19.74 25.81 10.98
N GLY A 245 18.41 25.83 10.82
CA GLY A 245 17.50 25.39 11.87
C GLY A 245 16.05 25.21 11.40
N GLY A 246 15.53 23.99 11.49
CA GLY A 246 14.11 23.73 11.28
C GLY A 246 13.80 22.25 11.03
N PRO A 247 12.56 21.80 11.29
CA PRO A 247 12.08 20.52 10.84
C PRO A 247 11.77 20.54 9.33
N PHE A 248 11.92 19.41 8.66
CA PHE A 248 11.40 19.20 7.31
C PHE A 248 10.69 17.85 7.21
N VAL A 249 9.77 17.73 6.25
CA VAL A 249 8.99 16.51 5.98
C VAL A 249 9.54 15.85 4.72
N MET A 250 9.72 14.53 4.77
CA MET A 250 10.03 13.71 3.61
C MET A 250 8.78 12.91 3.25
N GLU A 251 8.28 13.13 2.05
CA GLU A 251 7.20 12.38 1.42
C GLU A 251 7.60 12.15 -0.03
N GLY A 252 7.53 10.91 -0.51
CA GLY A 252 7.71 10.66 -1.93
C GLY A 252 7.71 9.20 -2.33
N ASP A 253 7.03 8.92 -3.44
CA ASP A 253 7.16 7.68 -4.23
C ASP A 253 8.45 7.67 -5.09
N GLY A 254 9.30 8.70 -4.96
CA GLY A 254 10.46 8.97 -5.82
C GLY A 254 11.80 8.47 -5.28
N ALA A 255 11.80 7.72 -4.18
CA ALA A 255 13.01 7.06 -3.71
C ALA A 255 13.18 5.73 -4.46
N THR A 256 14.31 5.60 -5.13
CA THR A 256 14.68 4.38 -5.88
C THR A 256 15.64 3.57 -5.03
N SER A 257 15.31 2.31 -4.79
CA SER A 257 16.30 1.32 -4.38
C SER A 257 16.98 0.77 -5.62
N PHE A 258 18.31 0.73 -5.60
CA PHE A 258 19.09 -0.03 -6.58
C PHE A 258 19.78 -1.16 -5.84
N ASN A 259 19.32 -2.39 -6.07
CA ASN A 259 20.05 -3.59 -5.68
C ASN A 259 21.14 -3.87 -6.71
N SER A 260 22.39 -4.02 -6.25
CA SER A 260 23.45 -4.56 -7.09
C SER A 260 23.23 -6.07 -7.25
N PRO A 261 23.20 -6.64 -8.46
CA PRO A 261 22.89 -8.06 -8.66
C PRO A 261 24.00 -9.02 -8.22
N VAL A 262 25.10 -8.53 -7.61
CA VAL A 262 26.34 -9.32 -7.44
C VAL A 262 26.73 -9.55 -5.98
N ASP A 263 26.29 -8.69 -5.05
CA ASP A 263 26.58 -8.80 -3.62
C ASP A 263 25.39 -8.14 -2.92
N ASP A 264 24.97 -8.61 -1.73
CA ASP A 264 23.80 -8.15 -0.93
C ASP A 264 23.77 -6.64 -0.53
N LEU A 265 24.44 -5.79 -1.30
CA LEU A 265 24.57 -4.35 -1.18
C LEU A 265 23.50 -3.66 -2.01
N GLY A 266 22.79 -2.73 -1.39
CA GLY A 266 21.89 -1.82 -2.08
C GLY A 266 22.07 -0.38 -1.62
N THR A 267 21.43 0.53 -2.35
CA THR A 267 21.39 1.95 -2.00
C THR A 267 19.95 2.43 -1.98
N LEU A 268 19.58 3.14 -0.91
CA LEU A 268 18.32 3.84 -0.80
C LEU A 268 18.56 5.33 -1.00
N GLN A 269 17.98 5.90 -2.06
CA GLN A 269 18.12 7.32 -2.37
C GLN A 269 16.93 8.11 -1.82
N LEU A 270 17.16 8.97 -0.83
CA LEU A 270 16.18 9.87 -0.23
C LEU A 270 16.31 11.27 -0.82
N VAL A 271 15.20 11.85 -1.29
CA VAL A 271 15.15 13.25 -1.74
C VAL A 271 14.55 14.13 -0.65
N GLN A 272 15.28 15.17 -0.26
CA GLN A 272 14.96 16.13 0.78
C GLN A 272 14.63 17.49 0.14
N LEU A 273 13.59 18.17 0.63
CA LEU A 273 13.27 19.56 0.30
C LEU A 273 13.58 20.46 1.51
N ARG A 274 14.42 21.49 1.33
CA ARG A 274 14.94 22.38 2.38
C ARG A 274 14.18 23.70 2.40
N SER A 275 14.12 24.38 3.54
CA SER A 275 13.85 25.83 3.59
C SER A 275 14.71 26.45 4.68
N GLY A 276 15.44 27.53 4.39
CA GLY A 276 16.37 28.16 5.35
C GLY A 276 16.47 29.67 5.18
N THR A 277 17.09 30.34 6.15
CA THR A 277 17.38 31.78 6.14
C THR A 277 18.87 31.98 6.41
N SER A 278 19.56 32.66 5.51
CA SER A 278 20.98 33.03 5.67
C SER A 278 21.10 34.47 6.18
N SER A 279 22.04 34.71 7.09
CA SER A 279 22.34 36.05 7.63
C SER A 279 23.81 36.41 7.44
N TYR A 280 24.11 37.68 7.18
CA TYR A 280 25.49 38.13 6.97
C TYR A 280 25.95 39.01 8.13
N SER A 281 27.13 38.73 8.70
CA SER A 281 27.70 39.58 9.76
C SER A 281 29.16 39.94 9.49
N GLY A 282 29.42 41.23 9.36
CA GLY A 282 30.72 41.81 9.02
C GLY A 282 30.53 43.28 8.66
N GLY A 283 31.56 44.03 8.29
CA GLY A 283 31.50 45.50 8.15
C GLY A 283 30.38 46.07 7.23
N PRO A 284 30.27 47.40 7.08
CA PRO A 284 29.17 48.11 6.38
C PRO A 284 28.96 47.77 4.89
N TYR A 285 29.69 46.78 4.36
CA TYR A 285 29.62 46.25 3.00
C TYR A 285 29.07 44.82 2.93
N CYS A 286 28.77 44.16 4.06
CA CYS A 286 28.12 42.86 4.04
C CYS A 286 26.62 43.07 3.77
N GLY A 287 26.09 42.39 2.75
CA GLY A 287 24.71 42.60 2.27
C GLY A 287 23.66 42.30 3.32
N ASP A 288 22.44 42.82 3.11
CA ASP A 288 21.27 42.52 3.96
C ASP A 288 20.99 41.00 4.01
N ASP A 289 20.37 40.53 5.10
CA ASP A 289 19.90 39.15 5.26
C ASP A 289 19.11 38.69 4.03
N ARG A 290 19.40 37.49 3.54
CA ARG A 290 18.71 36.89 2.39
C ARG A 290 18.06 35.58 2.82
N SER A 291 16.75 35.47 2.57
CA SER A 291 16.08 34.18 2.55
C SER A 291 16.42 33.50 1.22
N GLU A 292 17.19 32.43 1.26
CA GLU A 292 17.43 31.62 0.08
C GLU A 292 16.24 30.69 -0.20
N PRO A 293 15.96 30.39 -1.48
CA PRO A 293 14.85 29.51 -1.85
C PRO A 293 15.06 28.07 -1.38
N VAL A 294 13.97 27.29 -1.44
CA VAL A 294 13.96 25.86 -1.12
C VAL A 294 14.98 25.11 -1.98
N GLU A 295 16.03 24.59 -1.35
CA GLU A 295 17.00 23.71 -2.01
C GLU A 295 16.57 22.25 -1.87
N ALA A 296 16.70 21.46 -2.94
CA ALA A 296 16.55 20.02 -2.84
C ALA A 296 17.93 19.38 -2.59
N SER A 297 18.03 18.44 -1.66
CA SER A 297 19.22 17.59 -1.51
C SER A 297 18.89 16.12 -1.53
N THR A 298 19.84 15.33 -1.95
CA THR A 298 19.69 13.87 -2.02
C THR A 298 20.62 13.24 -1.00
N THR A 299 20.09 12.36 -0.14
CA THR A 299 20.85 11.51 0.76
C THR A 299 20.82 10.09 0.21
N ILE A 300 21.98 9.45 0.06
CA ILE A 300 22.08 8.04 -0.37
C ILE A 300 22.47 7.23 0.86
N LEU A 301 21.66 6.23 1.19
CA LEU A 301 21.88 5.32 2.32
C LEU A 301 22.30 3.96 1.77
N PRO A 302 23.59 3.60 1.81
CA PRO A 302 24.01 2.24 1.51
C PRO A 302 23.54 1.29 2.62
N TYR A 303 23.13 0.08 2.23
CA TYR A 303 22.76 -0.98 3.15
C TYR A 303 23.37 -2.32 2.73
N VAL A 304 23.50 -3.22 3.69
CA VAL A 304 23.81 -4.64 3.46
C VAL A 304 22.60 -5.47 3.89
N ARG A 305 22.09 -6.33 3.01
CA ARG A 305 21.03 -7.29 3.33
C ARG A 305 21.66 -8.47 4.08
N GLY A 306 21.22 -8.68 5.32
CA GLY A 306 21.57 -9.84 6.13
C GLY A 306 20.56 -10.98 6.02
N ASP A 307 20.89 -12.11 6.63
CA ASP A 307 19.99 -13.26 6.74
C ASP A 307 18.67 -12.87 7.43
N GLY A 308 17.54 -13.28 6.86
CA GLY A 308 16.21 -12.95 7.38
C GLY A 308 15.75 -11.51 7.07
N GLY A 309 16.40 -10.84 6.11
CA GLY A 309 15.96 -9.53 5.62
C GLY A 309 16.23 -8.38 6.59
N VAL A 310 17.21 -8.52 7.48
CA VAL A 310 17.71 -7.42 8.29
C VAL A 310 18.67 -6.59 7.45
N TYR A 311 18.35 -5.31 7.26
CA TYR A 311 19.18 -4.37 6.52
C TYR A 311 20.09 -3.63 7.51
N ASP A 312 21.41 -3.86 7.43
CA ASP A 312 22.40 -3.18 8.27
C ASP A 312 22.99 -1.99 7.51
N PHE A 313 22.95 -0.81 8.13
CA PHE A 313 23.38 0.43 7.50
C PHE A 313 24.77 0.79 8.01
N THR A 314 25.70 1.01 7.09
CA THR A 314 27.10 1.25 7.43
C THR A 314 27.38 2.69 7.82
N ARG A 315 28.46 2.86 8.59
CA ARG A 315 29.09 4.16 8.82
C ARG A 315 30.01 4.48 7.66
N ASP A 316 29.79 5.62 7.01
CA ASP A 316 30.66 6.13 5.95
C ASP A 316 31.35 7.43 6.38
N GLU A 317 32.61 7.57 5.97
CA GLU A 317 33.40 8.78 6.17
C GLU A 317 33.93 9.23 4.80
N GLU A 318 33.54 10.44 4.39
CA GLU A 318 33.90 11.02 3.10
C GLU A 318 34.73 12.30 3.30
N LEU A 319 35.79 12.44 2.51
CA LEU A 319 36.57 13.67 2.43
C LEU A 319 36.01 14.54 1.30
N LEU A 320 35.57 15.75 1.64
CA LEU A 320 35.01 16.73 0.71
C LEU A 320 35.91 17.97 0.68
N GLY A 321 37.03 17.86 -0.04
CA GLY A 321 38.06 18.89 -0.02
C GLY A 321 38.70 19.00 1.36
N ASP A 322 38.55 20.16 2.01
CA ASP A 322 39.07 20.41 3.36
C ASP A 322 38.06 20.06 4.47
N CYS A 323 36.86 19.61 4.09
CA CYS A 323 35.82 19.18 5.02
C CYS A 323 35.84 17.65 5.21
N VAL A 324 35.49 17.22 6.43
CA VAL A 324 35.26 15.82 6.76
C VAL A 324 33.76 15.63 6.97
N ARG A 325 33.14 14.74 6.20
CA ARG A 325 31.74 14.33 6.37
C ARG A 325 31.70 12.94 6.98
N THR A 326 31.07 12.81 8.14
CA THR A 326 30.77 11.54 8.80
C THR A 326 29.28 11.25 8.71
N ILE A 327 28.90 10.10 8.17
CA ILE A 327 27.51 9.64 8.07
C ILE A 327 27.37 8.42 8.98
N VAL A 328 26.45 8.51 9.94
CA VAL A 328 26.09 7.39 10.83
C VAL A 328 24.64 7.08 10.60
N THR A 329 24.36 5.92 10.03
CA THR A 329 23.00 5.43 9.82
C THR A 329 22.75 4.25 10.74
N THR A 330 21.61 4.23 11.42
CA THR A 330 21.19 3.16 12.32
C THR A 330 19.72 2.85 12.09
N GLY A 331 19.37 1.58 12.02
CA GLY A 331 18.00 1.13 11.84
C GLY A 331 17.97 -0.35 11.49
N GLU A 332 16.79 -0.94 11.57
CA GLU A 332 16.53 -2.28 11.07
C GLU A 332 15.21 -2.22 10.30
N LEU A 333 15.18 -2.83 9.12
CA LEU A 333 13.95 -3.17 8.42
C LEU A 333 13.67 -4.65 8.74
N ARG A 334 12.41 -4.98 9.09
CA ARG A 334 11.96 -6.33 9.44
C ARG A 334 10.61 -6.64 8.84
#